data_AF-A0AAD1SW98-F1
#
_entry.id   AF-A0AAD1SW98-F1
#
_cell.length_a   1.000
_cell.length_b   1.000
_cell.length_c   1.000
_cell.angle_alpha   90.00
_cell.angle_beta   90.00
_cell.angle_gamma   90.00
#
_symmetry.space_group_name_H-M   'P 1'
#
loop_
_entity.id
_entity.type
_entity.pdbx_description
1 polymer ?
#
loop_
_entity_poly.entity_id
_entity_poly.type
_entity_poly.pdbx_seq_one_letter_code
_entity_poly.pdbx_strand_id
1 'polypeptide(L)'
;MSQMIPFVQYTHMNRTTSAAKSRATIINLKNTYCVGDNMTIQIDMFDHVGNRKTHGGDFLRARMYTSGLKAAASGWIEDFSNGTYHVHFTLFWEGSISFSLKLYHPSEGVAALWNARNQGYGLIHFMGTFVSGHQEVKNECGFQLKAKALCEYHDERNMEHFYCVKPDNLQCESLSYLQSSNTGFSFLSKMELKIFSR
;
A
#
# COMPACT_ATOMS: atom_id res chain seq x y z
N MET A 1 -16.36 -8.73 5.02
CA MET A 1 -16.60 -7.91 3.82
C MET A 1 -15.38 -7.05 3.62
N SER A 2 -14.66 -7.22 2.51
CA SER A 2 -13.47 -6.41 2.21
C SER A 2 -13.88 -4.94 2.20
N GLN A 3 -13.39 -4.14 3.15
CA GLN A 3 -13.61 -2.71 3.16
C GLN A 3 -12.90 -2.17 1.93
N MET A 4 -13.66 -1.92 0.87
CA MET A 4 -13.13 -1.39 -0.39
C MET A 4 -12.38 -0.11 -0.08
N ILE A 5 -11.08 -0.07 -0.41
CA ILE A 5 -10.31 1.17 -0.36
C ILE A 5 -11.08 2.19 -1.19
N PRO A 6 -11.48 3.33 -0.59
CA PRO A 6 -12.34 4.28 -1.27
C PRO A 6 -11.65 4.74 -2.55
N PHE A 7 -12.40 4.76 -3.65
CA PHE A 7 -11.92 5.33 -4.88
C PHE A 7 -11.92 6.85 -4.73
N VAL A 8 -10.79 7.40 -4.30
CA VAL A 8 -10.62 8.84 -4.13
C VAL A 8 -10.07 9.43 -5.42
N GLN A 9 -10.90 10.21 -6.10
CA GLN A 9 -10.51 10.94 -7.31
C GLN A 9 -9.58 12.09 -6.95
N TYR A 10 -8.32 11.97 -7.38
CA TYR A 10 -7.26 12.92 -7.09
C TYR A 10 -7.06 13.88 -8.27
N THR A 11 -7.30 15.17 -8.02
CA THR A 11 -7.06 16.24 -9.02
C THR A 11 -6.02 17.24 -8.58
N HIS A 12 -5.81 17.43 -7.26
CA HIS A 12 -4.95 18.47 -6.71
C HIS A 12 -4.30 18.09 -5.37
N MET A 13 -2.98 18.31 -5.23
CA MET A 13 -2.20 18.03 -4.00
C MET A 13 -2.75 18.80 -2.78
N ASN A 14 -3.30 19.99 -2.99
CA ASN A 14 -3.85 20.79 -1.89
C ASN A 14 -5.11 20.17 -1.25
N ARG A 15 -5.75 19.19 -1.90
CA ARG A 15 -6.93 18.46 -1.40
C ARG A 15 -6.59 17.15 -0.69
N THR A 16 -5.31 16.76 -0.65
CA THR A 16 -4.88 15.58 0.12
C THR A 16 -4.87 15.88 1.61
N THR A 17 -5.00 14.84 2.41
CA THR A 17 -4.92 14.96 3.87
C THR A 17 -3.60 15.60 4.33
N SER A 18 -3.71 16.61 5.19
CA SER A 18 -2.59 17.33 5.79
C SER A 18 -2.50 17.03 7.28
N ALA A 19 -1.43 16.36 7.69
CA ALA A 19 -1.16 16.12 9.12
C ALA A 19 -1.08 17.43 9.93
N ALA A 20 -0.50 18.49 9.35
CA ALA A 20 -0.29 19.77 10.03
C ALA A 20 -1.59 20.55 10.28
N LYS A 21 -2.61 20.36 9.43
CA LYS A 21 -3.94 20.97 9.57
C LYS A 21 -4.90 20.10 10.38
N SER A 22 -4.61 18.80 10.48
CA SER A 22 -5.45 17.84 11.19
C SER A 22 -5.33 17.99 12.71
N ARG A 23 -6.36 17.54 13.43
CA ARG A 23 -6.49 17.76 14.87
C ARG A 23 -6.66 16.45 15.61
N ALA A 24 -6.07 16.34 16.78
CA ALA A 24 -6.23 15.21 17.68
C ALA A 24 -6.77 15.69 19.03
N THR A 25 -7.75 14.97 19.59
CA THR A 25 -8.45 15.37 20.81
C THR A 25 -8.72 14.14 21.66
N ILE A 26 -8.35 14.17 22.94
CA ILE A 26 -8.69 13.09 23.87
C ILE A 26 -10.18 13.20 24.21
N ILE A 27 -10.93 12.12 23.99
CA ILE A 27 -12.36 12.06 24.31
C ILE A 27 -12.52 11.64 25.76
N ASN A 28 -13.49 12.24 26.47
CA ASN A 28 -13.80 11.93 27.87
C ASN A 28 -12.56 11.98 28.77
N LEU A 29 -11.80 13.08 28.66
CA LEU A 29 -10.59 13.29 29.47
C LEU A 29 -10.92 13.15 30.96
N LYS A 30 -10.16 12.30 31.65
CA LYS A 30 -10.23 12.11 33.09
C LYS A 30 -9.03 12.76 33.76
N ASN A 31 -9.20 13.17 35.02
CA ASN A 31 -8.10 13.69 35.83
C ASN A 31 -7.09 12.60 36.19
N THR A 32 -7.55 11.36 36.34
CA THR A 32 -6.75 10.20 36.69
C THR A 32 -7.17 8.99 35.85
N TYR A 33 -6.20 8.13 35.56
CA TYR A 33 -6.40 6.87 34.84
C TYR A 33 -5.73 5.74 35.62
N CYS A 34 -6.34 4.56 35.60
CA CYS A 34 -5.77 3.33 36.15
C CYS A 34 -5.05 2.53 35.06
N VAL A 35 -4.09 1.70 35.46
CA VAL A 35 -3.54 0.66 34.56
C VAL A 35 -4.68 -0.27 34.13
N GLY A 36 -4.77 -0.53 32.83
CA GLY A 36 -5.86 -1.28 32.21
C GLY A 36 -7.02 -0.40 31.70
N ASP A 37 -7.06 0.89 32.05
CA ASP A 37 -8.09 1.79 31.50
C ASP A 37 -7.93 1.96 29.98
N ASN A 38 -9.05 2.22 29.32
CA ASN A 38 -9.06 2.61 27.92
C ASN A 38 -9.08 4.13 27.77
N MET A 39 -8.27 4.63 26.85
CA MET A 39 -8.25 6.03 26.41
C MET A 39 -8.56 6.09 24.92
N THR A 40 -9.43 7.01 24.53
CA THR A 40 -9.78 7.22 23.12
C THR A 40 -9.33 8.61 22.67
N ILE A 41 -8.65 8.68 21.53
CA ILE A 41 -8.27 9.93 20.87
C ILE A 41 -9.04 10.04 19.56
N GLN A 42 -9.84 11.09 19.42
CA GLN A 42 -10.45 11.46 18.14
C GLN A 42 -9.42 12.17 17.28
N ILE A 43 -9.35 11.79 16.01
CA ILE A 43 -8.60 12.48 14.97
C ILE A 43 -9.60 13.02 13.95
N ASP A 44 -9.58 14.33 13.74
CA ASP A 44 -10.33 14.98 12.67
C ASP A 44 -9.35 15.41 11.57
N MET A 45 -9.53 14.85 10.38
CA MET A 45 -8.63 15.03 9.26
C MET A 45 -9.04 16.21 8.39
N PHE A 46 -8.04 16.98 7.96
CA PHE A 46 -8.21 18.16 7.12
C PHE A 46 -7.25 18.12 5.94
N ASP A 47 -7.63 18.73 4.83
CA ASP A 47 -6.73 18.93 3.68
C ASP A 47 -5.73 20.08 3.91
N HIS A 48 -4.84 20.34 2.94
CA HIS A 48 -3.82 21.39 3.07
C HIS A 48 -4.41 22.81 3.06
N VAL A 49 -5.62 23.01 2.56
CA VAL A 49 -6.29 24.33 2.56
C VAL A 49 -7.21 24.52 3.77
N GLY A 50 -7.41 23.47 4.58
CA GLY A 50 -8.15 23.52 5.84
C GLY A 50 -9.61 23.08 5.72
N ASN A 51 -10.01 22.41 4.62
CA ASN A 51 -11.31 21.77 4.56
C ASN A 51 -11.28 20.45 5.31
N ARG A 52 -12.37 20.14 6.02
CA ARG A 52 -12.54 18.85 6.68
C ARG A 52 -12.68 17.75 5.63
N LYS A 53 -11.99 16.63 5.83
CA LYS A 53 -12.14 15.45 4.98
C LYS A 53 -13.53 14.85 5.16
N THR A 54 -14.06 14.26 4.09
CA THR A 54 -15.39 13.62 4.05
C THR A 54 -15.30 12.12 3.77
N HIS A 55 -14.09 11.57 3.72
CA HIS A 55 -13.80 10.17 3.49
C HIS A 55 -12.63 9.74 4.37
N GLY A 56 -12.53 8.44 4.63
CA GLY A 56 -11.42 7.81 5.34
C GLY A 56 -10.34 7.25 4.41
N GLY A 57 -9.65 6.22 4.88
CA GLY A 57 -8.62 5.46 4.14
C GLY A 57 -7.19 5.98 4.31
N ASP A 58 -6.94 6.93 5.22
CA ASP A 58 -5.61 7.43 5.51
C ASP A 58 -4.77 6.37 6.22
N PHE A 59 -3.52 6.18 5.80
CA PHE A 59 -2.61 5.27 6.47
C PHE A 59 -1.99 5.96 7.69
N LEU A 60 -2.63 5.73 8.83
CA LEU A 60 -2.25 6.26 10.13
C LEU A 60 -1.49 5.22 10.96
N ARG A 61 -0.53 5.69 11.75
CA ARG A 61 0.07 4.93 12.84
C ARG A 61 -0.09 5.68 14.13
N ALA A 62 -0.64 5.00 15.12
CA ALA A 62 -0.78 5.52 16.46
C ALA A 62 0.01 4.68 17.46
N ARG A 63 0.74 5.35 18.35
CA ARG A 63 1.44 4.69 19.45
C ARG A 63 1.37 5.52 20.72
N MET A 64 1.38 4.83 21.85
CA MET A 64 1.70 5.40 23.14
C MET A 64 3.07 4.89 23.58
N TYR A 65 3.84 5.72 24.29
CA TYR A 65 5.20 5.37 24.70
C TYR A 65 5.68 6.19 25.91
N THR A 66 6.61 5.62 26.66
CA THR A 66 7.39 6.29 27.71
C THR A 66 8.86 5.95 27.51
N SER A 67 9.66 6.90 27.00
CA SER A 67 11.05 6.63 26.58
C SER A 67 11.93 6.09 27.72
N GLY A 68 11.77 6.60 28.95
CA GLY A 68 12.55 6.15 30.10
C GLY A 68 12.33 4.68 30.47
N LEU A 69 11.12 4.16 30.21
CA LEU A 69 10.77 2.75 30.44
C LEU A 69 11.08 1.85 29.25
N LYS A 70 11.49 2.41 28.11
CA LYS A 70 11.59 1.70 26.82
C LYS A 70 10.30 0.95 26.47
N ALA A 71 9.15 1.46 26.95
CA ALA A 71 7.84 0.87 26.76
C ALA A 71 7.09 1.61 25.65
N ALA A 72 6.42 0.86 24.79
CA ALA A 72 5.53 1.38 23.76
C ALA A 72 4.44 0.37 23.41
N ALA A 73 3.27 0.87 23.04
CA ALA A 73 2.17 0.05 22.52
C ALA A 73 1.46 0.78 21.38
N SER A 74 0.91 0.01 20.44
CA SER A 74 0.15 0.53 19.31
C SER A 74 -1.30 0.77 19.72
N GLY A 75 -1.90 1.84 19.19
CA GLY A 75 -3.33 2.07 19.31
C GLY A 75 -4.10 1.32 18.23
N TRP A 76 -5.30 0.84 18.54
CA TRP A 76 -6.24 0.34 17.55
C TRP A 76 -6.97 1.54 16.90
N ILE A 77 -7.03 1.57 15.58
CA ILE A 77 -7.59 2.69 14.82
C ILE A 77 -8.92 2.25 14.22
N GLU A 78 -9.98 2.98 14.55
CA GLU A 78 -11.30 2.90 13.95
C GLU A 78 -11.47 4.06 12.96
N ASP A 79 -11.78 3.75 11.70
CA ASP A 79 -12.04 4.74 10.64
C ASP A 79 -13.54 4.86 10.40
N PHE A 80 -14.12 6.02 10.72
CA PHE A 80 -15.54 6.30 10.50
C PHE A 80 -15.87 6.59 9.03
N SER A 81 -14.89 6.54 8.14
CA SER A 81 -15.02 6.74 6.70
C SER A 81 -15.59 8.11 6.30
N ASN A 82 -15.48 9.11 7.19
CA ASN A 82 -16.03 10.45 7.02
C ASN A 82 -15.01 11.56 7.35
N GLY A 83 -13.72 11.21 7.35
CA GLY A 83 -12.62 12.08 7.78
C GLY A 83 -12.36 12.11 9.28
N THR A 84 -13.10 11.34 10.08
CA THR A 84 -12.84 11.13 11.50
C THR A 84 -12.34 9.73 11.77
N TYR A 85 -11.41 9.62 12.71
CA TYR A 85 -10.89 8.36 13.22
C TYR A 85 -10.93 8.39 14.75
N HIS A 86 -11.19 7.25 15.37
CA HIS A 86 -10.90 7.05 16.79
C HIS A 86 -9.67 6.16 16.93
N VAL A 87 -8.82 6.50 17.87
CA VAL A 87 -7.69 5.68 18.27
C VAL A 87 -7.90 5.24 19.71
N HIS A 88 -7.95 3.94 19.91
CA HIS A 88 -8.17 3.33 21.21
C HIS A 88 -6.84 2.79 21.75
N PHE A 89 -6.52 3.18 22.97
CA PHE A 89 -5.37 2.69 23.72
C PHE A 89 -5.85 2.03 25.01
N THR A 90 -5.26 0.89 25.34
CA THR A 90 -5.29 0.36 26.71
C THR A 90 -4.03 0.82 27.42
N LEU A 91 -4.16 1.45 28.58
CA LEU A 91 -3.04 2.01 29.33
C LEU A 91 -2.33 0.91 30.12
N PHE A 92 -1.19 0.43 29.61
CA PHE A 92 -0.52 -0.77 30.13
C PHE A 92 0.43 -0.52 31.31
N TRP A 93 0.80 0.72 31.63
CA TRP A 93 1.72 1.04 32.72
C TRP A 93 1.40 2.39 33.35
N GLU A 94 1.90 2.59 34.57
CA GLU A 94 1.73 3.83 35.32
C GLU A 94 2.71 4.94 34.91
N GLY A 95 2.35 6.18 35.22
CA GLY A 95 3.19 7.36 35.02
C GLY A 95 2.80 8.20 33.80
N SER A 96 3.70 9.11 33.40
CA SER A 96 3.47 10.00 32.28
C SER A 96 3.68 9.27 30.95
N ILE A 97 2.64 9.19 30.14
CA ILE A 97 2.62 8.53 28.83
C ILE A 97 2.55 9.61 27.74
N SER A 98 3.36 9.46 26.70
CA SER A 98 3.29 10.28 25.49
C SER A 98 2.57 9.53 24.37
N PHE A 99 1.79 10.26 23.57
CA PHE A 99 1.11 9.73 22.39
C PHE A 99 1.75 10.29 21.12
N SER A 100 1.85 9.46 20.09
CA SER A 100 2.34 9.86 18.78
C SER A 100 1.41 9.31 17.71
N LEU A 101 0.89 10.23 16.90
CA LEU A 101 0.04 9.96 15.75
C LEU A 101 0.80 10.40 14.51
N LYS A 102 0.98 9.48 13.55
CA LYS A 102 1.72 9.75 12.31
C LYS A 102 0.88 9.38 11.11
N LEU A 103 0.66 10.36 10.24
CA LEU A 103 0.16 10.14 8.89
C LEU A 103 1.34 9.66 8.02
N TYR A 104 1.27 8.41 7.56
CA TYR A 104 2.26 7.85 6.64
C TYR A 104 1.91 8.17 5.19
N HIS A 105 0.65 7.88 4.81
CA HIS A 105 0.12 8.22 3.50
C HIS A 105 -1.30 8.77 3.65
N PRO A 106 -1.64 9.88 2.97
CA PRO A 106 -3.02 10.32 2.91
C PRO A 106 -3.85 9.31 2.11
N SER A 107 -5.16 9.29 2.34
CA SER A 107 -6.10 8.37 1.68
C SER A 107 -6.02 8.42 0.15
N GLU A 108 -5.68 9.57 -0.44
CA GLU A 108 -5.42 9.70 -1.88
C GLU A 108 -4.20 8.88 -2.33
N GLY A 109 -3.12 8.92 -1.55
CA GLY A 109 -1.92 8.14 -1.84
C GLY A 109 -2.16 6.64 -1.63
N VAL A 110 -2.92 6.26 -0.60
CA VAL A 110 -3.32 4.86 -0.37
C VAL A 110 -4.16 4.34 -1.53
N ALA A 111 -5.15 5.11 -1.98
CA ALA A 111 -5.98 4.77 -3.13
C ALA A 111 -5.15 4.66 -4.42
N ALA A 112 -4.22 5.58 -4.67
CA ALA A 112 -3.31 5.54 -5.81
C ALA A 112 -2.43 4.28 -5.80
N LEU A 113 -1.82 3.93 -4.66
CA LEU A 113 -1.03 2.71 -4.52
C LEU A 113 -1.86 1.45 -4.72
N TRP A 114 -3.08 1.42 -4.19
CA TRP A 114 -4.00 0.30 -4.37
C TRP A 114 -4.39 0.13 -5.83
N ASN A 115 -4.76 1.22 -6.51
CA ASN A 115 -5.11 1.19 -7.93
C ASN A 115 -3.92 0.75 -8.79
N ALA A 116 -2.73 1.30 -8.54
CA ALA A 116 -1.50 0.92 -9.24
C ALA A 116 -1.16 -0.56 -9.05
N ARG A 117 -1.32 -1.10 -7.83
CA ARG A 117 -1.11 -2.52 -7.55
C ARG A 117 -2.10 -3.42 -8.30
N ASN A 118 -3.34 -2.98 -8.45
CA ASN A 118 -4.42 -3.78 -9.03
C ASN A 118 -4.67 -3.51 -10.53
N GLN A 119 -3.91 -2.61 -11.16
CA GLN A 119 -4.07 -2.29 -12.59
C GLN A 119 -3.56 -3.36 -13.55
N GLY A 120 -2.79 -4.34 -13.07
CA GLY A 120 -2.45 -5.55 -13.82
C GLY A 120 -0.96 -5.72 -14.07
N TYR A 121 -0.63 -6.32 -15.21
CA TYR A 121 0.72 -6.76 -15.57
C TYR A 121 1.54 -5.65 -16.23
N GLY A 122 2.85 -5.86 -16.34
CA GLY A 122 3.78 -4.92 -16.98
C GLY A 122 4.72 -4.20 -16.02
N LEU A 123 4.55 -4.36 -14.70
CA LEU A 123 5.52 -3.88 -13.70
C LEU A 123 6.78 -4.75 -13.66
N ILE A 124 6.65 -6.05 -13.95
CA ILE A 124 7.74 -7.02 -13.99
C ILE A 124 7.92 -7.47 -15.43
N HIS A 125 9.14 -7.35 -15.93
CA HIS A 125 9.55 -7.91 -17.21
C HIS A 125 10.17 -9.29 -16.97
N PHE A 126 9.68 -10.30 -17.69
CA PHE A 126 10.19 -11.66 -17.63
C PHE A 126 10.92 -12.00 -18.93
N MET A 127 12.07 -12.64 -18.80
CA MET A 127 12.89 -13.11 -19.91
C MET A 127 13.17 -14.60 -19.72
N GLY A 128 12.74 -15.41 -20.68
CA GLY A 128 12.98 -16.85 -20.71
C GLY A 128 14.20 -17.16 -21.55
N THR A 129 15.08 -18.01 -21.01
CA THR A 129 16.23 -18.54 -21.74
C THR A 129 15.93 -19.97 -22.19
N PHE A 130 15.97 -20.18 -23.50
CA PHE A 130 15.74 -21.47 -24.16
C PHE A 130 17.08 -22.08 -24.59
N VAL A 131 17.31 -23.34 -24.22
CA VAL A 131 18.60 -24.03 -24.45
C VAL A 131 18.39 -25.37 -25.13
N SER A 132 19.06 -25.57 -26.27
CA SER A 132 19.18 -26.88 -26.91
C SER A 132 20.59 -27.09 -27.45
N GLY A 133 21.32 -28.04 -26.85
CA GLY A 133 22.74 -28.24 -27.15
C GLY A 133 23.56 -27.00 -26.83
N HIS A 134 24.22 -26.42 -27.85
CA HIS A 134 25.02 -25.20 -27.74
C HIS A 134 24.25 -23.91 -28.10
N GLN A 135 22.97 -24.02 -28.46
CA GLN A 135 22.15 -22.84 -28.78
C GLN A 135 21.46 -22.32 -27.52
N GLU A 136 21.58 -21.02 -27.29
CA GLU A 136 20.87 -20.29 -26.25
C GLU A 136 20.12 -19.11 -26.90
N VAL A 137 18.81 -19.02 -26.68
CA VAL A 137 17.97 -17.92 -27.18
C VAL A 137 17.19 -17.32 -26.01
N LYS A 138 17.17 -16.00 -25.93
CA LYS A 138 16.41 -15.26 -24.91
C LYS A 138 15.21 -14.57 -25.53
N ASN A 139 14.03 -14.86 -25.00
CA ASN A 139 12.77 -14.32 -25.47
C ASN A 139 11.93 -13.79 -24.32
N GLU A 140 11.12 -12.77 -24.62
CA GLU A 140 10.21 -12.17 -23.65
C GLU A 140 9.14 -13.18 -23.21
N CYS A 141 8.81 -13.12 -21.93
CA CYS A 141 7.75 -13.91 -21.31
C CYS A 141 6.84 -13.03 -20.45
N GLY A 142 5.67 -13.57 -20.08
CA GLY A 142 4.73 -12.90 -19.18
C GLY A 142 3.36 -13.55 -19.15
N PHE A 143 2.53 -13.08 -18.22
CA PHE A 143 1.13 -13.51 -18.07
C PHE A 143 0.20 -12.87 -19.12
N GLN A 144 0.58 -11.71 -19.66
CA GLN A 144 -0.10 -11.05 -20.77
C GLN A 144 0.91 -10.71 -21.86
N LEU A 145 0.99 -11.57 -22.88
CA LEU A 145 1.90 -11.42 -24.00
C LEU A 145 1.12 -11.45 -25.32
N LYS A 146 1.46 -10.57 -26.26
CA LYS A 146 0.87 -10.55 -27.61
C LYS A 146 1.98 -10.76 -28.64
N ALA A 147 2.04 -11.95 -29.23
CA ALA A 147 2.96 -12.28 -30.31
C ALA A 147 2.29 -13.23 -31.32
N LYS A 148 2.89 -13.39 -32.50
CA LYS A 148 2.36 -14.29 -33.54
C LYS A 148 2.44 -15.77 -33.15
N ALA A 149 3.49 -16.15 -32.42
CA ALA A 149 3.69 -17.52 -31.94
C ALA A 149 4.15 -17.48 -30.47
N LEU A 150 3.46 -18.25 -29.63
CA LEU A 150 3.69 -18.30 -28.19
C LEU A 150 3.92 -19.74 -27.74
N CYS A 151 4.80 -19.90 -26.76
CA CYS A 151 4.87 -21.05 -25.90
C CYS A 151 3.95 -20.81 -24.70
N GLU A 152 3.16 -21.82 -24.34
CA GLU A 152 2.19 -21.76 -23.24
C GLU A 152 2.57 -22.74 -22.15
N TYR A 153 2.64 -22.25 -20.92
CA TYR A 153 2.94 -23.02 -19.72
C TYR A 153 1.75 -22.88 -18.76
N HIS A 154 1.02 -23.97 -18.58
CA HIS A 154 -0.19 -24.02 -17.76
C HIS A 154 0.09 -24.70 -16.42
N ASP A 155 -0.20 -24.03 -15.30
CA ASP A 155 -0.22 -24.64 -13.97
C ASP A 155 -1.66 -25.02 -13.59
N GLU A 156 -1.97 -26.31 -13.70
CA GLU A 156 -3.30 -26.86 -13.41
C GLU A 156 -3.77 -26.59 -11.97
N ARG A 157 -2.84 -26.43 -11.02
CA ARG A 157 -3.20 -26.22 -9.59
C ARG A 157 -3.80 -24.85 -9.35
N ASN A 158 -3.32 -23.85 -10.07
CA ASN A 158 -3.69 -22.45 -9.90
C ASN A 158 -4.54 -21.92 -11.06
N MET A 159 -4.78 -22.74 -12.09
CA MET A 159 -5.41 -22.35 -13.35
C MET A 159 -4.74 -21.10 -13.95
N GLU A 160 -3.42 -21.04 -13.85
CA GLU A 160 -2.61 -19.90 -14.29
C GLU A 160 -1.86 -20.25 -15.57
N HIS A 161 -1.92 -19.33 -16.54
CA HIS A 161 -1.22 -19.46 -17.81
C HIS A 161 -0.08 -18.46 -17.87
N PHE A 162 1.10 -18.93 -18.24
CA PHE A 162 2.28 -18.13 -18.47
C PHE A 162 2.77 -18.35 -19.90
N TYR A 163 3.19 -17.27 -20.57
CA TYR A 163 3.53 -17.32 -21.98
C TYR A 163 4.95 -16.83 -22.22
N CYS A 164 5.59 -17.36 -23.25
CA CYS A 164 6.84 -16.84 -23.80
C CYS A 164 6.74 -16.71 -25.31
N VAL A 165 7.43 -15.74 -25.91
CA VAL A 165 7.56 -15.68 -27.37
C VAL A 165 8.27 -16.95 -27.84
N LYS A 166 7.67 -17.67 -28.79
CA LYS A 166 8.27 -18.92 -29.30
C LYS A 166 9.58 -18.60 -30.04
N PRO A 167 10.72 -19.20 -29.67
CA PRO A 167 11.96 -19.06 -30.42
C PRO A 167 11.86 -19.75 -31.79
N ASP A 168 12.43 -19.14 -32.84
CA ASP A 168 12.27 -19.61 -34.22
C ASP A 168 12.80 -21.04 -34.44
N ASN A 169 13.94 -21.37 -33.84
CA ASN A 169 14.66 -22.63 -34.08
C ASN A 169 14.66 -23.58 -32.88
N LEU A 170 13.93 -23.26 -31.80
CA LEU A 170 13.89 -24.07 -30.58
C LEU A 170 12.45 -24.42 -30.20
N GLN A 171 12.29 -25.54 -29.50
CA GLN A 171 10.99 -25.98 -29.02
C GLN A 171 10.64 -25.33 -27.67
N CYS A 172 9.36 -25.26 -27.33
CA CYS A 172 8.90 -24.59 -26.09
C CYS A 172 9.39 -25.29 -24.82
N GLU A 173 9.61 -26.60 -24.90
CA GLU A 173 10.13 -27.46 -23.83
C GLU A 173 11.61 -27.20 -23.53
N SER A 174 12.30 -26.44 -24.40
CA SER A 174 13.70 -26.06 -24.18
C SER A 174 13.88 -24.87 -23.22
N LEU A 175 12.80 -24.34 -22.64
CA LEU A 175 12.89 -23.32 -21.61
C LEU A 175 13.70 -23.85 -20.42
N SER A 176 14.87 -23.26 -20.18
CA SER A 176 15.81 -23.70 -19.16
C SER A 176 15.62 -22.92 -17.85
N TYR A 177 15.53 -21.59 -17.93
CA TYR A 177 15.30 -20.75 -16.76
C TYR A 177 14.62 -19.44 -17.13
N LEU A 178 13.99 -18.83 -16.13
CA LEU A 178 13.34 -17.53 -16.20
C LEU A 178 14.09 -16.52 -15.34
N GLN A 179 14.26 -15.32 -15.86
CA GLN A 179 14.74 -14.17 -15.11
C GLN A 179 13.64 -13.11 -15.09
N SER A 180 13.54 -12.39 -13.97
CA SER A 180 12.61 -11.28 -13.83
C SER A 180 13.35 -10.02 -13.42
N SER A 181 12.84 -8.88 -13.86
CA SER A 181 13.36 -7.56 -13.50
C SER A 181 12.22 -6.56 -13.38
N ASN A 182 12.39 -5.57 -12.50
CA ASN A 182 11.45 -4.46 -12.44
C ASN A 182 11.56 -3.64 -13.72
N THR A 183 10.43 -3.31 -14.31
CA THR A 183 10.37 -2.31 -15.37
C THR A 183 10.53 -0.91 -14.79
N GLY A 184 10.90 0.05 -15.63
CA GLY A 184 10.81 1.48 -15.29
C GLY A 184 9.38 2.03 -15.38
N PHE A 185 8.39 1.18 -15.66
CA PHE A 185 7.00 1.57 -15.83
C PHE A 185 6.32 1.77 -14.47
N SER A 186 5.48 2.79 -14.37
CA SER A 186 4.68 3.07 -13.19
C SER A 186 3.25 3.34 -13.59
N PHE A 187 2.32 2.67 -12.91
CA PHE A 187 0.89 2.96 -13.00
C PHE A 187 0.50 4.26 -12.27
N LEU A 188 1.40 4.84 -11.48
CA LEU A 188 1.18 6.13 -10.84
C LEU A 188 1.40 7.26 -11.85
N SER A 189 0.44 8.18 -11.91
CA SER A 189 0.61 9.43 -12.61
C SER A 189 1.73 10.27 -11.99
N LYS A 190 2.30 11.19 -12.78
CA LYS A 190 3.29 12.17 -12.29
C LYS A 190 2.80 12.96 -11.07
N MET A 191 1.48 13.09 -10.93
CA MET A 191 0.87 13.84 -9.85
C MET A 191 0.76 12.99 -8.58
N GLU A 192 0.35 11.73 -8.68
CA GLU A 192 0.33 10.79 -7.57
C GLU A 192 1.75 10.54 -7.03
N LEU A 193 2.76 10.47 -7.90
CA LEU A 193 4.16 10.35 -7.47
C LEU A 193 4.60 11.49 -6.54
N LYS A 194 4.06 12.70 -6.70
CA LYS A 194 4.35 13.84 -5.80
C LYS A 194 3.78 13.66 -4.40
N ILE A 195 2.79 12.79 -4.20
CA ILE A 195 2.28 12.48 -2.85
C ILE A 195 3.35 11.75 -2.03
N PHE A 196 4.25 11.01 -2.69
CA PHE A 196 5.28 10.19 -2.06
C PHE A 196 6.65 10.86 -2.00
N SER A 197 6.83 12.04 -2.62
CA SER A 197 8.05 12.83 -2.47
C SER A 197 8.09 13.40 -1.05
N ARG A 198 9.11 13.02 -0.28
CA ARG A 198 9.37 13.51 1.08
C ARG A 198 10.37 14.64 1.09
#